data_AF-A0AAP4X5H0-F1
#
_entry.id   AF-A0AAP4X5H0-F1
#
_cell.length_a   1.000
_cell.length_b   1.000
_cell.length_c   1.000
_cell.angle_alpha   90.00
_cell.angle_beta   90.00
_cell.angle_gamma   90.00
#
_symmetry.space_group_name_H-M   'P 1'
#
loop_
_entity.id
_entity.type
_entity.pdbx_description
1 polymer ?
#
loop_
_entity_poly.entity_id
_entity_poly.type
_entity_poly.pdbx_seq_one_letter_code
_entity_poly.pdbx_strand_id
1 'polypeptide(L)'
;MLIITNRNINKSNFIDGIGDHNAFGDRVNSKGPNEVRLANAEKVDGKWQVILIKEPSVITENNIPSQKQFLKLRDKLTSENKNCVFFVHGFNQSFKKNLEKSRALEEEHGVEVIAFSWPSNPGGFKTKEYRHAKRTARASVGALDSTLEKLGSYLKEPFNREALESCNVKFSIMTYSLGNYLFQNYIVDSAYENETSIFDNVVLCQADVDNVSHATWVDLIETGKKVYVTINENDWVLKWSDVNFQKARLGRSAKNLNSKNAIYFDFTGGKDVGKTHGLFYKKTNEVVKDIFTTILNGNRGDEVKGMSYHARSNTYRF
;
A
#
# COMPACT_ATOMS: atom_id res chain seq x y z
N MET A 1 6.08 -9.96 8.93
CA MET A 1 5.22 -8.83 8.51
C MET A 1 4.04 -8.64 9.45
N LEU A 2 3.69 -7.39 9.72
CA LEU A 2 2.47 -7.01 10.44
C LEU A 2 1.32 -6.86 9.45
N ILE A 3 0.15 -7.41 9.78
CA ILE A 3 -1.05 -7.37 8.96
C ILE A 3 -2.14 -6.63 9.71
N ILE A 4 -2.78 -5.69 9.02
CA ILE A 4 -3.93 -4.94 9.50
C ILE A 4 -5.08 -5.20 8.54
N THR A 5 -6.23 -5.63 9.03
CA THR A 5 -7.31 -6.08 8.15
C THR A 5 -8.70 -5.82 8.70
N ASN A 6 -9.59 -5.35 7.84
CA ASN A 6 -11.03 -5.29 8.11
C ASN A 6 -11.79 -6.47 7.48
N ARG A 7 -11.08 -7.53 7.09
CA ARG A 7 -11.68 -8.78 6.62
C ARG A 7 -12.26 -9.58 7.77
N ASN A 8 -13.29 -10.36 7.47
CA ASN A 8 -13.84 -11.28 8.46
C ASN A 8 -12.87 -12.44 8.74
N ILE A 9 -12.85 -12.89 9.99
CA ILE A 9 -12.04 -14.03 10.42
C ILE A 9 -12.69 -15.35 9.98
N ASN A 10 -11.90 -16.28 9.44
CA ASN A 10 -12.31 -17.65 9.17
C ASN A 10 -11.83 -18.55 10.32
N LYS A 11 -12.62 -18.65 11.40
CA LYS A 11 -12.22 -19.35 12.62
C LYS A 11 -11.80 -20.81 12.40
N SER A 12 -12.38 -21.49 11.41
CA SER A 12 -12.05 -22.88 11.08
C SER A 12 -10.63 -23.08 10.54
N ASN A 13 -9.96 -22.01 10.11
CA ASN A 13 -8.59 -22.05 9.62
C ASN A 13 -7.55 -21.77 10.72
N PHE A 14 -7.97 -21.72 11.99
CA PHE A 14 -7.09 -21.60 13.14
C PHE A 14 -7.01 -22.93 13.89
N ILE A 15 -5.80 -23.43 14.08
CA ILE A 15 -5.50 -24.62 14.90
C ILE A 15 -4.56 -24.14 16.01
N ASP A 16 -4.96 -24.37 17.27
CA ASP A 16 -4.21 -23.95 18.46
C ASP A 16 -3.81 -22.46 18.47
N GLY A 17 -4.70 -21.62 17.92
CA GLY A 17 -4.50 -20.17 17.85
C GLY A 17 -3.63 -19.68 16.68
N ILE A 18 -3.12 -20.58 15.84
CA ILE A 18 -2.33 -20.27 14.66
C ILE A 18 -3.19 -20.48 13.41
N GLY A 19 -3.38 -19.40 12.66
CA GLY A 19 -4.09 -19.39 11.39
C GLY A 19 -3.18 -19.68 10.20
N ASP A 20 -3.74 -20.10 9.07
CA ASP A 20 -3.02 -20.24 7.81
C ASP A 20 -3.28 -19.07 6.83
N HIS A 21 -2.92 -19.23 5.57
CA HIS A 21 -3.17 -18.26 4.51
C HIS A 21 -4.65 -18.01 4.17
N ASN A 22 -5.58 -18.74 4.79
CA ASN A 22 -7.03 -18.58 4.72
C ASN A 22 -7.63 -18.08 6.05
N ALA A 23 -6.80 -17.63 7.00
CA ALA A 23 -7.21 -17.07 8.29
C ALA A 23 -8.26 -15.94 8.17
N PHE A 24 -8.23 -15.18 7.07
CA PHE A 24 -9.21 -14.14 6.78
C PHE A 24 -9.90 -14.36 5.43
N GLY A 25 -11.21 -14.13 5.42
CA GLY A 25 -12.05 -14.28 4.25
C GLY A 25 -12.09 -13.04 3.34
N ASP A 26 -13.00 -13.09 2.37
CA ASP A 26 -13.19 -12.05 1.35
C ASP A 26 -14.41 -11.16 1.61
N ARG A 27 -14.99 -11.25 2.81
CA ARG A 27 -16.07 -10.37 3.27
C ARG A 27 -15.53 -9.36 4.29
N VAL A 28 -16.19 -8.21 4.36
CA VAL A 28 -15.99 -7.24 5.45
C VAL A 28 -16.30 -7.87 6.80
N ASN A 29 -15.64 -7.35 7.83
CA ASN A 29 -15.85 -7.74 9.21
C ASN A 29 -17.34 -7.67 9.57
N SER A 30 -17.85 -8.74 10.21
CA SER A 30 -19.26 -8.85 10.60
C SER A 30 -19.72 -7.80 11.61
N LYS A 31 -18.79 -7.16 12.33
CA LYS A 31 -19.08 -6.05 13.24
C LYS A 31 -19.19 -4.68 12.54
N GLY A 32 -18.82 -4.60 11.27
CA GLY A 32 -18.81 -3.35 10.51
C GLY A 32 -17.49 -3.19 9.73
N PRO A 33 -17.49 -2.44 8.63
CA PRO A 33 -16.33 -2.35 7.75
C PRO A 33 -15.17 -1.50 8.29
N ASN A 34 -15.42 -0.69 9.34
CA ASN A 34 -14.40 0.09 10.05
C ASN A 34 -13.66 -0.73 11.12
N GLU A 35 -14.15 -1.93 11.43
CA GLU A 35 -13.58 -2.77 12.48
C GLU A 35 -12.32 -3.48 11.97
N VAL A 36 -11.17 -3.07 12.49
CA VAL A 36 -9.86 -3.60 12.14
C VAL A 36 -9.40 -4.71 13.09
N ARG A 37 -8.57 -5.61 12.57
CA ARG A 37 -7.85 -6.65 13.30
C ARG A 37 -6.36 -6.53 12.98
N LEU A 38 -5.52 -6.85 13.96
CA LEU A 38 -4.09 -7.01 13.78
C LEU A 38 -3.70 -8.50 13.82
N ALA A 39 -2.74 -8.87 12.99
CA ALA A 39 -2.11 -10.19 13.02
C ALA A 39 -0.64 -10.09 12.64
N ASN A 40 0.19 -10.96 13.21
CA ASN A 40 1.52 -11.22 12.66
C ASN A 40 1.42 -12.35 11.64
N ALA A 41 2.06 -12.20 10.49
CA ALA A 41 2.18 -13.24 9.49
C ALA A 41 3.66 -13.54 9.21
N GLU A 42 3.98 -14.82 9.17
CA GLU A 42 5.30 -15.34 8.84
C GLU A 42 5.18 -16.62 8.02
N LYS A 43 6.24 -16.94 7.28
CA LYS A 43 6.29 -18.14 6.44
C LYS A 43 7.32 -19.10 7.03
N VAL A 44 6.84 -20.19 7.63
CA VAL A 44 7.65 -21.23 8.28
C VAL A 44 7.54 -22.50 7.46
N ASP A 45 8.67 -23.05 7.00
CA ASP A 45 8.73 -24.23 6.13
C ASP A 45 7.80 -24.13 4.90
N GLY A 46 7.76 -22.95 4.28
CA GLY A 46 6.94 -22.65 3.12
C GLY A 46 5.43 -22.47 3.40
N LYS A 47 4.99 -22.61 4.65
CA LYS A 47 3.59 -22.44 5.07
C LYS A 47 3.40 -21.13 5.84
N TRP A 48 2.30 -20.46 5.56
CA TRP A 48 1.93 -19.26 6.31
C TRP A 48 1.41 -19.62 7.70
N GLN A 49 1.97 -18.95 8.71
CA GLN A 49 1.45 -18.90 10.06
C GLN A 49 0.95 -17.49 10.34
N VAL A 50 -0.26 -17.38 10.87
CA VAL A 50 -0.96 -16.12 11.10
C VAL A 50 -1.45 -16.08 12.53
N ILE A 51 -0.85 -15.22 13.34
CA ILE A 51 -1.12 -15.12 14.77
C ILE A 51 -1.89 -13.83 15.03
N LEU A 52 -3.13 -13.95 15.51
CA LEU A 52 -3.97 -12.80 15.83
C LEU A 52 -3.46 -12.08 17.07
N ILE A 53 -3.41 -10.75 16.98
CA ILE A 53 -3.16 -9.86 18.11
C ILE A 53 -4.54 -9.47 18.64
N LYS A 54 -4.93 -10.07 19.77
CA LYS A 54 -6.24 -9.83 20.38
C LYS A 54 -6.15 -8.66 21.35
N GLU A 55 -6.99 -7.67 21.14
CA GLU A 55 -7.24 -6.63 22.13
C GLU A 55 -8.08 -7.19 23.29
N PRO A 56 -7.83 -6.79 24.55
CA PRO A 56 -8.69 -7.13 25.67
C PRO A 56 -10.07 -6.48 25.51
N SER A 57 -11.08 -7.03 26.19
CA SER A 57 -12.43 -6.46 26.18
C SER A 57 -12.51 -5.08 26.85
N VAL A 58 -11.57 -4.77 27.74
CA VAL A 58 -11.41 -3.46 28.39
C VAL A 58 -10.00 -2.98 28.11
N ILE A 59 -9.90 -1.89 27.34
CA ILE A 59 -8.64 -1.24 27.00
C ILE A 59 -8.31 -0.20 28.08
N THR A 60 -7.05 -0.19 28.50
CA THR A 60 -6.39 0.73 29.41
C THR A 60 -5.04 1.09 28.81
N GLU A 61 -4.42 2.16 29.28
CA GLU A 61 -3.11 2.61 28.78
C GLU A 61 -2.01 1.53 28.87
N ASN A 62 -2.12 0.60 29.84
CA ASN A 62 -1.12 -0.44 30.07
C ASN A 62 -1.37 -1.75 29.30
N ASN A 63 -2.52 -1.89 28.63
CA ASN A 63 -2.96 -3.15 28.04
C ASN A 63 -3.39 -3.04 26.57
N ILE A 64 -2.65 -2.25 25.77
CA ILE A 64 -2.88 -2.09 24.33
C ILE A 64 -1.92 -2.98 23.49
N PRO A 65 -2.25 -4.27 23.22
CA PRO A 65 -1.50 -5.14 22.32
C PRO A 65 -1.11 -4.53 20.99
N SER A 66 -2.00 -3.80 20.31
CA SER A 66 -1.67 -3.14 19.04
C SER A 66 -0.50 -2.17 19.18
N GLN A 67 -0.55 -1.26 20.17
CA GLN A 67 0.56 -0.35 20.46
C GLN A 67 1.87 -1.12 20.73
N LYS A 68 1.82 -2.19 21.54
CA LYS A 68 3.01 -3.03 21.79
C LYS A 68 3.58 -3.65 20.51
N GLN A 69 2.75 -3.96 19.52
CA GLN A 69 3.20 -4.53 18.24
C GLN A 69 3.84 -3.48 17.35
N PHE A 70 3.32 -2.25 17.31
CA PHE A 70 3.96 -1.14 16.60
C PHE A 70 5.29 -0.74 17.24
N LEU A 71 5.38 -0.74 18.57
CA LEU A 71 6.65 -0.51 19.27
C LEU A 71 7.68 -1.60 18.94
N LYS A 72 7.28 -2.88 18.96
CA LYS A 72 8.16 -4.00 18.52
C LYS A 72 8.61 -3.85 17.07
N LEU A 73 7.71 -3.42 16.18
CA LEU A 73 8.05 -3.16 14.79
C LEU A 73 9.10 -2.05 14.70
N ARG A 74 8.88 -0.93 15.38
CA ARG A 74 9.84 0.18 15.44
C ARG A 74 11.21 -0.28 15.94
N ASP A 75 11.25 -1.00 17.06
CA ASP A 75 12.50 -1.49 17.64
C ASP A 75 13.25 -2.44 16.67
N LYS A 76 12.50 -3.27 15.92
CA LYS A 76 13.05 -4.10 14.84
C LYS A 76 13.63 -3.25 13.71
N LEU A 77 12.90 -2.25 13.21
CA LEU A 77 13.35 -1.39 12.12
C LEU A 77 14.64 -0.65 12.47
N THR A 78 14.72 -0.13 13.70
CA THR A 78 15.92 0.58 14.18
C THR A 78 17.09 -0.38 14.38
N SER A 79 16.88 -1.53 15.05
CA SER A 79 17.97 -2.49 15.33
C SER A 79 18.50 -3.20 14.08
N GLU A 80 17.65 -3.46 13.09
CA GLU A 80 18.05 -4.07 11.81
C GLU A 80 18.43 -3.03 10.73
N ASN A 81 18.33 -1.73 11.02
CA ASN A 81 18.49 -0.63 10.07
C ASN A 81 17.67 -0.83 8.77
N LYS A 82 16.40 -1.24 8.94
CA LYS A 82 15.47 -1.49 7.84
C LYS A 82 14.43 -0.39 7.72
N ASN A 83 14.04 -0.11 6.49
CA ASN A 83 12.93 0.78 6.17
C ASN A 83 11.61 0.00 6.10
N CYS A 84 10.49 0.71 6.19
CA CYS A 84 9.17 0.12 6.23
C CYS A 84 8.26 0.64 5.13
N VAL A 85 7.47 -0.25 4.55
CA VAL A 85 6.42 0.08 3.58
C VAL A 85 5.05 -0.28 4.15
N PHE A 86 4.18 0.71 4.26
CA PHE A 86 2.74 0.48 4.45
C PHE A 86 2.11 0.16 3.10
N PHE A 87 1.67 -1.08 2.90
CA PHE A 87 1.20 -1.57 1.61
C PHE A 87 -0.32 -1.74 1.57
N VAL A 88 -0.96 -1.07 0.60
CA VAL A 88 -2.40 -1.17 0.32
C VAL A 88 -2.61 -1.86 -1.03
N HIS A 89 -3.13 -3.09 -1.00
CA HIS A 89 -3.27 -3.90 -2.22
C HIS A 89 -4.46 -3.47 -3.10
N GLY A 90 -4.46 -3.98 -4.33
CA GLY A 90 -5.50 -3.70 -5.35
C GLY A 90 -6.66 -4.69 -5.39
N PHE A 91 -7.33 -4.76 -6.54
CA PHE A 91 -8.48 -5.62 -6.83
C PHE A 91 -8.11 -7.12 -6.90
N ASN A 92 -9.10 -7.98 -6.65
CA ASN A 92 -9.03 -9.44 -6.79
C ASN A 92 -7.90 -10.10 -5.96
N GLN A 93 -7.64 -9.57 -4.76
CA GLN A 93 -6.67 -10.12 -3.83
C GLN A 93 -7.39 -10.89 -2.72
N SER A 94 -7.19 -12.20 -2.67
CA SER A 94 -7.47 -12.98 -1.47
C SER A 94 -6.44 -12.64 -0.39
N PHE A 95 -6.69 -13.08 0.84
CA PHE A 95 -5.75 -12.89 1.94
C PHE A 95 -4.35 -13.46 1.60
N LYS A 96 -4.30 -14.72 1.13
CA LYS A 96 -3.06 -15.36 0.61
C LYS A 96 -2.34 -14.51 -0.43
N LYS A 97 -3.04 -14.04 -1.48
CA LYS A 97 -2.40 -13.27 -2.55
C LYS A 97 -1.77 -11.98 -2.01
N ASN A 98 -2.40 -11.36 -1.02
CA ASN A 98 -1.82 -10.20 -0.35
C ASN A 98 -0.54 -10.57 0.41
N LEU A 99 -0.55 -11.65 1.20
CA LEU A 99 0.65 -12.12 1.92
C LEU A 99 1.83 -12.38 0.98
N GLU A 100 1.59 -13.08 -0.14
CA GLU A 100 2.66 -13.36 -1.11
C GLU A 100 3.21 -12.08 -1.77
N LYS A 101 2.35 -11.08 -2.04
CA LYS A 101 2.81 -9.80 -2.60
C LYS A 101 3.58 -8.97 -1.60
N SER A 102 3.11 -8.91 -0.35
CA SER A 102 3.83 -8.27 0.74
C SER A 102 5.20 -8.90 0.91
N ARG A 103 5.28 -10.24 0.87
CA ARG A 103 6.56 -10.95 0.99
C ARG A 103 7.50 -10.66 -0.17
N ALA A 104 6.99 -10.68 -1.40
CA ALA A 104 7.79 -10.35 -2.58
C ALA A 104 8.32 -8.91 -2.50
N LEU A 105 7.55 -7.98 -1.94
CA LEU A 105 7.99 -6.60 -1.73
C LEU A 105 9.13 -6.50 -0.69
N GLU A 106 9.03 -7.26 0.41
CA GLU A 106 10.12 -7.36 1.40
C GLU A 106 11.41 -7.93 0.78
N GLU A 107 11.27 -9.02 0.02
CA GLU A 107 12.41 -9.74 -0.56
C GLU A 107 13.08 -8.96 -1.70
N GLU A 108 12.29 -8.32 -2.57
CA GLU A 108 12.82 -7.63 -3.76
C GLU A 108 13.50 -6.30 -3.40
N HIS A 109 13.02 -5.60 -2.37
CA HIS A 109 13.43 -4.23 -2.05
C HIS A 109 14.08 -4.04 -0.68
N GLY A 110 14.23 -5.12 0.10
CA GLY A 110 14.93 -5.08 1.39
C GLY A 110 14.22 -4.25 2.47
N VAL A 111 12.89 -4.18 2.42
CA VAL A 111 12.05 -3.44 3.38
C VAL A 111 11.25 -4.39 4.27
N GLU A 112 10.78 -3.92 5.42
CA GLU A 112 9.69 -4.57 6.16
C GLU A 112 8.34 -4.08 5.62
N VAL A 113 7.30 -4.92 5.68
CA VAL A 113 5.96 -4.55 5.23
C VAL A 113 4.94 -4.57 6.37
N ILE A 114 4.18 -3.48 6.48
CA ILE A 114 2.87 -3.47 7.14
C ILE A 114 1.81 -3.56 6.04
N ALA A 115 1.06 -4.65 5.99
CA ALA A 115 0.06 -4.83 4.94
C ALA A 115 -1.34 -4.46 5.43
N PHE A 116 -1.99 -3.50 4.76
CA PHE A 116 -3.42 -3.26 4.90
C PHE A 116 -4.21 -4.15 3.95
N SER A 117 -4.91 -5.12 4.53
CA SER A 117 -5.64 -6.16 3.81
C SER A 117 -7.15 -5.91 3.89
N TRP A 118 -7.75 -5.46 2.78
CA TRP A 118 -9.17 -5.17 2.68
C TRP A 118 -9.88 -6.16 1.74
N PRO A 119 -11.18 -6.47 1.92
CA PRO A 119 -11.89 -7.48 1.12
C PRO A 119 -12.09 -7.02 -0.34
N SER A 120 -11.09 -7.28 -1.17
CA SER A 120 -11.04 -6.87 -2.58
C SER A 120 -11.26 -8.00 -3.58
N ASN A 121 -11.47 -9.24 -3.10
CA ASN A 121 -11.68 -10.42 -3.94
C ASN A 121 -13.16 -10.80 -4.02
N PRO A 122 -13.88 -10.26 -5.01
CA PRO A 122 -15.25 -10.66 -5.27
C PRO A 122 -15.40 -12.01 -6.00
N GLY A 123 -14.30 -12.72 -6.32
CA GLY A 123 -14.35 -13.99 -7.07
C GLY A 123 -14.15 -13.85 -8.58
N GLY A 124 -13.40 -12.84 -9.04
CA GLY A 124 -12.95 -12.74 -10.44
C GLY A 124 -13.08 -11.36 -11.08
N PHE A 125 -12.68 -11.25 -12.35
CA PHE A 125 -12.71 -10.02 -13.15
C PHE A 125 -14.00 -9.92 -13.99
N LYS A 126 -15.10 -9.52 -13.35
CA LYS A 126 -16.37 -9.16 -14.02
C LYS A 126 -16.77 -7.73 -13.64
N THR A 127 -17.49 -7.02 -14.50
CA THR A 127 -17.88 -5.61 -14.26
C THR A 127 -18.73 -5.42 -12.99
N LYS A 128 -19.63 -6.37 -12.68
CA LYS A 128 -20.41 -6.38 -11.42
C LYS A 128 -19.50 -6.52 -10.21
N GLU A 129 -18.56 -7.45 -10.28
CA GLU A 129 -17.59 -7.73 -9.21
C GLU A 129 -16.62 -6.56 -8.99
N TYR A 130 -16.18 -5.90 -10.06
CA TYR A 130 -15.40 -4.67 -9.95
C TYR A 130 -16.18 -3.55 -9.26
N ARG A 131 -17.45 -3.32 -9.67
CA ARG A 131 -18.32 -2.34 -8.99
C ARG A 131 -18.54 -2.69 -7.52
N HIS A 132 -18.65 -3.97 -7.20
CA HIS A 132 -18.73 -4.42 -5.81
C HIS A 132 -17.45 -4.08 -5.04
N ALA A 133 -16.27 -4.39 -5.57
CA ALA A 133 -15.01 -4.04 -4.92
C ALA A 133 -14.83 -2.53 -4.74
N LYS A 134 -15.29 -1.68 -5.67
CA LYS A 134 -15.31 -0.21 -5.47
C LYS A 134 -16.21 0.22 -4.30
N ARG A 135 -17.36 -0.42 -4.11
CA ARG A 135 -18.22 -0.18 -2.94
C ARG A 135 -17.53 -0.63 -1.67
N THR A 136 -16.87 -1.79 -1.69
CA THR A 136 -16.12 -2.31 -0.54
C THR A 136 -14.91 -1.46 -0.20
N ALA A 137 -14.21 -0.91 -1.20
CA ALA A 137 -13.14 0.07 -1.01
C ALA A 137 -13.67 1.29 -0.26
N ARG A 138 -14.75 1.92 -0.73
CA ARG A 138 -15.38 3.05 -0.03
C ARG A 138 -15.77 2.71 1.41
N ALA A 139 -16.39 1.54 1.61
CA ALA A 139 -16.76 1.09 2.95
C ALA A 139 -15.54 0.85 3.86
N SER A 140 -14.36 0.62 3.30
CA SER A 140 -13.12 0.36 4.05
C SER A 140 -12.31 1.62 4.37
N VAL A 141 -12.80 2.81 3.99
CA VAL A 141 -12.10 4.10 4.25
C VAL A 141 -11.88 4.30 5.74
N GLY A 142 -12.91 4.15 6.57
CA GLY A 142 -12.78 4.31 8.03
C GLY A 142 -11.82 3.31 8.67
N ALA A 143 -11.70 2.09 8.13
CA ALA A 143 -10.69 1.14 8.60
C ALA A 143 -9.26 1.55 8.23
N LEU A 144 -9.05 2.14 7.06
CA LEU A 144 -7.75 2.67 6.66
C LEU A 144 -7.38 3.89 7.50
N ASP A 145 -8.32 4.81 7.67
CA ASP A 145 -8.19 6.01 8.49
C ASP A 145 -7.77 5.67 9.93
N SER A 146 -8.57 4.87 10.65
CA SER A 146 -8.24 4.41 12.01
C SER A 146 -6.91 3.65 12.09
N THR A 147 -6.45 3.06 10.98
CA THR A 147 -5.15 2.41 10.93
C THR A 147 -4.01 3.42 10.85
N LEU A 148 -4.13 4.44 9.99
CA LEU A 148 -3.10 5.47 9.81
C LEU A 148 -3.00 6.39 11.02
N GLU A 149 -4.13 6.74 11.64
CA GLU A 149 -4.17 7.49 12.90
C GLU A 149 -3.43 6.73 14.03
N LYS A 150 -3.69 5.42 14.16
CA LYS A 150 -3.00 4.56 15.15
C LYS A 150 -1.53 4.38 14.82
N LEU A 151 -1.18 4.18 13.55
CA LEU A 151 0.21 4.10 13.11
C LEU A 151 0.96 5.38 13.48
N GLY A 152 0.42 6.54 13.13
CA GLY A 152 1.02 7.84 13.44
C GLY A 152 1.12 8.12 14.93
N SER A 153 0.10 7.78 15.72
CA SER A 153 0.13 7.97 17.19
C SER A 153 1.07 7.00 17.90
N TYR A 154 1.16 5.73 17.48
CA TYR A 154 2.00 4.73 18.14
C TYR A 154 3.47 4.77 17.73
N LEU A 155 3.78 5.31 16.55
CA LEU A 155 5.17 5.50 16.09
C LEU A 155 5.76 6.86 16.50
N LYS A 156 4.98 7.77 17.08
CA LYS A 156 5.50 9.02 17.65
C LYS A 156 6.44 8.68 18.82
N GLU A 157 7.72 8.99 18.64
CA GLU A 157 8.67 9.02 19.75
C GLU A 157 8.28 10.13 20.73
N PRO A 158 8.39 9.91 22.05
CA PRO A 158 8.56 11.02 22.99
C PRO A 158 9.79 11.81 22.54
N PHE A 159 9.73 13.15 22.54
CA PHE A 159 10.81 13.99 22.07
C PHE A 159 12.14 13.63 22.77
N ASN A 160 13.02 12.92 22.07
CA ASN A 160 14.36 12.57 22.49
C ASN A 160 15.31 12.89 21.33
N ARG A 161 16.09 13.95 21.51
CA ARG A 161 16.97 14.49 20.47
C ARG A 161 18.01 13.46 19.98
N GLU A 162 18.62 12.70 20.88
CA GLU A 162 19.64 11.70 20.52
C GLU A 162 19.03 10.51 19.75
N ALA A 163 17.82 10.09 20.15
CA ALA A 163 17.08 9.05 19.44
C ALA A 163 16.61 9.53 18.04
N LEU A 164 16.19 10.80 17.93
CA LEU A 164 15.78 11.40 16.65
C LEU A 164 16.97 11.63 15.71
N GLU A 165 18.13 12.02 16.24
CA GLU A 165 19.36 12.20 15.45
C GLU A 165 19.94 10.86 14.97
N SER A 166 19.68 9.74 15.67
CA SER A 166 20.16 8.39 15.31
C SER A 166 19.15 7.55 14.53
N CYS A 167 17.84 7.88 14.56
CA CYS A 167 16.82 7.13 13.85
C CYS A 167 16.79 7.49 12.36
N ASN A 168 17.42 6.65 11.54
CA ASN A 168 17.43 6.80 10.08
C ASN A 168 16.35 5.94 9.37
N VAL A 169 15.42 5.35 10.13
CA VAL A 169 14.34 4.51 9.56
C VAL A 169 13.43 5.38 8.70
N LYS A 170 13.21 4.95 7.46
CA LYS A 170 12.30 5.60 6.51
C LYS A 170 10.99 4.83 6.38
N PHE A 171 9.91 5.57 6.24
CA PHE A 171 8.57 5.04 6.08
C PHE A 171 7.99 5.48 4.75
N SER A 172 7.55 4.53 3.93
CA SER A 172 6.83 4.84 2.69
C SER A 172 5.46 4.19 2.71
N ILE A 173 4.47 4.80 2.06
CA ILE A 173 3.21 4.13 1.75
C ILE A 173 3.16 3.81 0.27
N MET A 174 2.78 2.58 -0.08
CA MET A 174 2.50 2.21 -1.46
C MET A 174 1.08 1.69 -1.59
N THR A 175 0.29 2.35 -2.44
CA THR A 175 -1.03 1.88 -2.82
C THR A 175 -1.02 1.39 -4.25
N TYR A 176 -1.61 0.22 -4.50
CA TYR A 176 -1.48 -0.48 -5.78
C TYR A 176 -2.82 -0.67 -6.47
N SER A 177 -2.91 -0.34 -7.77
CA SER A 177 -4.10 -0.61 -8.58
C SER A 177 -5.36 -0.02 -7.93
N LEU A 178 -6.42 -0.80 -7.73
CA LEU A 178 -7.66 -0.35 -7.06
C LEU A 178 -7.47 0.09 -5.60
N GLY A 179 -6.35 -0.24 -4.95
CA GLY A 179 -5.99 0.30 -3.64
C GLY A 179 -5.82 1.83 -3.68
N ASN A 180 -5.44 2.40 -4.84
CA ASN A 180 -5.40 3.84 -5.04
C ASN A 180 -6.80 4.46 -5.01
N TYR A 181 -7.84 3.73 -5.40
CA TYR A 181 -9.21 4.23 -5.28
C TYR A 181 -9.64 4.29 -3.81
N LEU A 182 -9.32 3.26 -3.01
CA LEU A 182 -9.52 3.32 -1.55
C LEU A 182 -8.77 4.53 -0.96
N PHE A 183 -7.49 4.69 -1.28
CA PHE A 183 -6.66 5.77 -0.78
C PHE A 183 -7.15 7.16 -1.23
N GLN A 184 -7.56 7.32 -2.49
CA GLN A 184 -8.19 8.54 -2.98
C GLN A 184 -9.43 8.91 -2.15
N ASN A 185 -10.31 7.95 -1.86
CA ASN A 185 -11.52 8.22 -1.07
C ASN A 185 -11.18 8.55 0.39
N TYR A 186 -10.06 8.08 0.91
CA TYR A 186 -9.53 8.50 2.20
C TYR A 186 -8.98 9.94 2.17
N ILE A 187 -8.15 10.29 1.18
CA ILE A 187 -7.56 11.64 1.05
C ILE A 187 -8.63 12.74 0.87
N VAL A 188 -9.73 12.45 0.17
CA VAL A 188 -10.84 13.43 0.01
C VAL A 188 -11.88 13.36 1.12
N ASP A 189 -11.74 12.44 2.07
CA ASP A 189 -12.62 12.39 3.24
C ASP A 189 -12.36 13.60 4.13
N SER A 190 -13.41 14.17 4.72
CA SER A 190 -13.29 15.32 5.61
C SER A 190 -12.51 15.02 6.90
N ALA A 191 -12.38 13.75 7.26
CA ALA A 191 -11.62 13.31 8.43
C ALA A 191 -10.10 13.29 8.21
N TYR A 192 -9.62 13.48 6.99
CA TYR A 192 -8.18 13.49 6.71
C TYR A 192 -7.52 14.75 7.30
N GLU A 193 -6.66 14.56 8.30
CA GLU A 193 -5.91 15.60 9.01
C GLU A 193 -4.39 15.50 8.74
N ASN A 194 -4.02 15.15 7.50
CA ASN A 194 -2.62 15.02 7.05
C ASN A 194 -1.86 13.86 7.71
N GLU A 195 -2.52 12.75 8.03
CA GLU A 195 -1.87 11.59 8.65
C GLU A 195 -0.81 10.96 7.75
N THR A 196 -0.80 11.25 6.44
CA THR A 196 0.23 10.77 5.51
C THR A 196 1.58 11.48 5.66
N SER A 197 1.63 12.59 6.43
CA SER A 197 2.86 13.32 6.72
C SER A 197 3.94 12.48 7.41
N ILE A 198 3.55 11.37 8.06
CA ILE A 198 4.47 10.40 8.67
C ILE A 198 5.32 9.64 7.64
N PHE A 199 4.89 9.61 6.38
CA PHE A 199 5.59 8.89 5.32
C PHE A 199 6.58 9.83 4.60
N ASP A 200 7.82 9.39 4.43
CA ASP A 200 8.80 10.01 3.55
C ASP A 200 8.29 10.07 2.10
N ASN A 201 7.75 8.96 1.60
CA ASN A 201 7.24 8.87 0.23
C ASN A 201 5.84 8.26 0.18
N VAL A 202 5.03 8.76 -0.76
CA VAL A 202 3.73 8.18 -1.13
C VAL A 202 3.82 7.67 -2.56
N VAL A 203 3.64 6.36 -2.77
CA VAL A 203 3.76 5.71 -4.08
C VAL A 203 2.38 5.25 -4.56
N LEU A 204 1.86 5.96 -5.56
CA LEU A 204 0.63 5.64 -6.28
C LEU A 204 0.95 4.68 -7.43
N CYS A 205 1.09 3.39 -7.10
CA CYS A 205 1.60 2.38 -8.02
C CYS A 205 0.53 1.87 -8.98
N GLN A 206 0.72 2.11 -10.29
CA GLN A 206 -0.17 1.65 -11.37
C GLN A 206 -1.65 1.87 -11.01
N ALA A 207 -1.97 3.12 -10.67
CA ALA A 207 -3.21 3.50 -10.01
C ALA A 207 -4.46 3.27 -10.89
N ASP A 208 -5.43 2.52 -10.35
CA ASP A 208 -6.75 2.29 -10.97
C ASP A 208 -7.76 3.34 -10.48
N VAL A 209 -7.44 4.60 -10.77
CA VAL A 209 -8.27 5.79 -10.53
C VAL A 209 -8.38 6.58 -11.83
N ASP A 210 -9.38 7.44 -11.93
CA ASP A 210 -9.57 8.27 -13.12
C ASP A 210 -8.35 9.21 -13.29
N ASN A 211 -7.75 9.27 -14.48
CA ASN A 211 -6.68 10.22 -14.81
C ASN A 211 -7.21 11.66 -14.82
N VAL A 212 -8.44 11.86 -15.31
CA VAL A 212 -9.09 13.16 -15.30
C VAL A 212 -9.25 13.66 -13.86
N SER A 213 -8.83 14.89 -13.61
CA SER A 213 -8.89 15.55 -12.30
C SER A 213 -8.12 14.88 -11.18
N HIS A 214 -7.19 13.96 -11.45
CA HIS A 214 -6.42 13.33 -10.36
C HIS A 214 -5.65 14.35 -9.52
N ALA A 215 -5.19 15.46 -10.11
CA ALA A 215 -4.51 16.54 -9.38
C ALA A 215 -5.34 17.08 -8.19
N THR A 216 -6.67 17.08 -8.26
CA THR A 216 -7.52 17.66 -7.20
C THR A 216 -7.41 16.95 -5.85
N TRP A 217 -6.95 15.70 -5.83
CA TRP A 217 -6.73 14.94 -4.59
C TRP A 217 -5.25 14.59 -4.39
N VAL A 218 -4.49 14.38 -5.47
CA VAL A 218 -3.04 14.13 -5.35
C VAL A 218 -2.30 15.34 -4.78
N ASP A 219 -2.77 16.56 -5.10
CA ASP A 219 -2.20 17.79 -4.53
C ASP A 219 -2.56 18.00 -3.04
N LEU A 220 -3.46 17.19 -2.46
CA LEU A 220 -3.80 17.23 -1.02
C LEU A 220 -2.92 16.29 -0.18
N ILE A 221 -2.11 15.44 -0.81
CA ILE A 221 -1.29 14.46 -0.10
C ILE A 221 -0.11 15.16 0.56
N GLU A 222 -0.04 15.12 1.88
CA GLU A 222 1.11 15.63 2.63
C GLU A 222 2.12 14.49 2.89
N THR A 223 3.40 14.74 2.67
CA THR A 223 4.47 13.73 2.82
C THR A 223 5.79 14.39 3.12
N GLY A 224 6.69 13.68 3.81
CA GLY A 224 8.01 14.20 4.17
C GLY A 224 8.91 14.52 2.98
N LYS A 225 8.71 13.85 1.83
CA LYS A 225 9.49 14.08 0.61
C LYS A 225 8.63 14.18 -0.65
N LYS A 226 8.17 13.05 -1.20
CA LYS A 226 7.63 13.02 -2.57
C LYS A 226 6.44 12.06 -2.75
N VAL A 227 5.52 12.50 -3.60
CA VAL A 227 4.48 11.64 -4.19
C VAL A 227 4.96 11.14 -5.55
N TYR A 228 4.95 9.82 -5.76
CA TYR A 228 5.30 9.19 -7.02
C TYR A 228 4.10 8.50 -7.64
N VAL A 229 3.93 8.63 -8.94
CA VAL A 229 2.92 7.92 -9.73
C VAL A 229 3.63 7.06 -10.76
N THR A 230 3.37 5.75 -10.76
CA THR A 230 3.98 4.84 -11.75
C THR A 230 2.99 4.45 -12.84
N ILE A 231 3.46 4.51 -14.08
CA ILE A 231 2.66 4.39 -15.30
C ILE A 231 3.22 3.29 -16.20
N ASN A 232 2.32 2.53 -16.83
CA ASN A 232 2.61 1.68 -17.98
C ASN A 232 1.43 1.73 -18.96
N GLU A 233 1.59 2.41 -20.10
CA GLU A 233 0.55 2.55 -21.13
C GLU A 233 0.19 1.20 -21.78
N ASN A 234 1.02 0.16 -21.60
CA ASN A 234 0.76 -1.20 -22.07
C ASN A 234 0.07 -2.10 -21.03
N ASP A 235 -0.18 -1.62 -19.81
CA ASP A 235 -0.80 -2.39 -18.73
C ASP A 235 -2.15 -3.00 -19.14
N TRP A 236 -2.21 -4.33 -19.25
CA TRP A 236 -3.41 -5.02 -19.75
C TRP A 236 -4.56 -5.04 -18.73
N VAL A 237 -4.26 -4.98 -17.43
CA VAL A 237 -5.28 -4.99 -16.37
C VAL A 237 -5.96 -3.64 -16.34
N LEU A 238 -5.19 -2.55 -16.33
CA LEU A 238 -5.76 -1.20 -16.41
C LEU A 238 -6.44 -0.95 -17.75
N LYS A 239 -5.99 -1.58 -18.85
CA LYS A 239 -6.71 -1.54 -20.13
C LYS A 239 -8.12 -2.11 -20.01
N TRP A 240 -8.29 -3.20 -19.28
CA TRP A 240 -9.61 -3.76 -19.02
C TRP A 240 -10.49 -2.76 -18.26
N SER A 241 -9.93 -2.05 -17.25
CA SER A 241 -10.63 -0.98 -16.54
C SER A 241 -10.96 0.23 -17.45
N ASP A 242 -10.06 0.62 -18.36
CA ASP A 242 -10.32 1.70 -19.32
C ASP A 242 -11.52 1.37 -20.22
N VAL A 243 -11.47 0.20 -20.87
CA VAL A 243 -12.45 -0.19 -21.89
C VAL A 243 -13.84 -0.41 -21.29
N ASN A 244 -13.94 -1.05 -20.13
CA ASN A 244 -15.23 -1.38 -19.53
C ASN A 244 -15.93 -0.19 -18.86
N PHE A 245 -15.19 0.88 -18.54
CA PHE A 245 -15.75 2.06 -17.85
C PHE A 245 -15.59 3.35 -18.64
N GLN A 246 -14.96 3.30 -19.82
CA GLN A 246 -14.72 4.43 -20.73
C GLN A 246 -14.03 5.62 -20.06
N LYS A 247 -13.08 5.34 -19.18
CA LYS A 247 -12.30 6.35 -18.45
C LYS A 247 -10.84 5.94 -18.38
N ALA A 248 -9.96 6.82 -18.85
CA ALA A 248 -8.51 6.66 -18.76
C ALA A 248 -8.06 6.51 -17.30
N ARG A 249 -7.27 5.46 -17.00
CA ARG A 249 -6.66 5.25 -15.69
C ARG A 249 -5.32 5.95 -15.52
N LEU A 250 -5.11 6.54 -14.36
CA LEU A 250 -3.88 7.27 -14.02
C LEU A 250 -2.63 6.41 -14.24
N GLY A 251 -2.63 5.15 -13.75
CA GLY A 251 -1.50 4.23 -13.91
C GLY A 251 -1.24 3.72 -15.34
N ARG A 252 -2.04 4.14 -16.33
CA ARG A 252 -1.93 3.72 -17.73
C ARG A 252 -1.87 4.90 -18.72
N SER A 253 -1.96 6.14 -18.24
CA SER A 253 -2.11 7.31 -19.12
C SER A 253 -0.92 8.24 -19.00
N ALA A 254 -0.11 8.39 -20.05
CA ALA A 254 1.00 9.34 -20.09
C ALA A 254 0.57 10.76 -20.56
N LYS A 255 -0.68 11.14 -20.31
CA LYS A 255 -1.30 12.41 -20.72
C LYS A 255 -2.00 13.08 -19.53
N ASN A 256 -2.13 14.40 -19.60
CA ASN A 256 -2.81 15.22 -18.61
C ASN A 256 -2.28 15.02 -17.18
N LEU A 257 -0.97 14.78 -17.04
CA LEU A 257 -0.29 14.57 -15.76
C LEU A 257 0.08 15.94 -15.18
N ASN A 258 -0.83 16.52 -14.42
CA ASN A 258 -0.83 17.95 -14.07
C ASN A 258 -0.89 18.24 -12.57
N SER A 259 -0.69 17.24 -11.71
CA SER A 259 -0.48 17.47 -10.27
C SER A 259 0.81 18.25 -10.05
N LYS A 260 0.77 19.19 -9.12
CA LYS A 260 1.96 19.95 -8.69
C LYS A 260 2.78 19.19 -7.64
N ASN A 261 2.17 18.19 -7.01
CA ASN A 261 2.76 17.44 -5.91
C ASN A 261 3.37 16.09 -6.36
N ALA A 262 3.07 15.62 -7.57
CA ALA A 262 3.50 14.31 -8.05
C ALA A 262 4.68 14.34 -9.04
N ILE A 263 5.56 13.35 -8.90
CA ILE A 263 6.55 12.94 -9.90
C ILE A 263 6.03 11.68 -10.61
N TYR A 264 6.04 11.70 -11.94
CA TYR A 264 5.51 10.61 -12.75
C TYR A 264 6.62 9.81 -13.40
N PHE A 265 6.63 8.50 -13.15
CA PHE A 265 7.48 7.53 -13.84
C PHE A 265 6.66 6.75 -14.85
N ASP A 266 6.90 7.02 -16.13
CA ASP A 266 6.36 6.25 -17.22
C ASP A 266 7.36 5.17 -17.64
N PHE A 267 7.11 3.95 -17.18
CA PHE A 267 7.95 2.79 -17.49
C PHE A 267 7.65 2.19 -18.87
N THR A 268 6.73 2.77 -19.63
CA THR A 268 6.40 2.31 -20.98
C THR A 268 7.64 2.27 -21.86
N GLY A 269 7.80 1.20 -22.63
CA GLY A 269 8.95 1.00 -23.52
C GLY A 269 10.20 0.44 -22.84
N GLY A 270 10.23 0.37 -21.50
CA GLY A 270 11.31 -0.28 -20.77
C GLY A 270 11.48 -1.75 -21.12
N LYS A 271 12.72 -2.21 -21.18
CA LYS A 271 13.04 -3.63 -21.41
C LYS A 271 12.30 -4.50 -20.39
N ASP A 272 11.66 -5.57 -20.87
CA ASP A 272 10.88 -6.54 -20.08
C ASP A 272 9.67 -5.97 -19.31
N VAL A 273 9.31 -4.69 -19.48
CA VAL A 273 8.11 -4.09 -18.88
C VAL A 273 6.85 -4.62 -19.56
N GLY A 274 6.81 -4.61 -20.90
CA GLY A 274 5.69 -5.13 -21.69
C GLY A 274 4.31 -4.69 -21.17
N LYS A 275 3.37 -5.63 -21.06
CA LYS A 275 1.99 -5.36 -20.60
C LYS A 275 1.82 -5.45 -19.07
N THR A 276 2.91 -5.41 -18.32
CA THR A 276 2.92 -5.83 -16.92
C THR A 276 2.11 -4.93 -16.00
N HIS A 277 1.17 -5.56 -15.27
CA HIS A 277 0.59 -5.05 -14.03
C HIS A 277 1.31 -5.67 -12.83
N GLY A 278 1.83 -4.83 -11.94
CA GLY A 278 2.63 -5.21 -10.77
C GLY A 278 4.14 -5.10 -10.98
N LEU A 279 4.61 -3.97 -11.52
CA LEU A 279 6.02 -3.76 -11.87
C LEU A 279 6.99 -3.84 -10.67
N PHE A 280 6.51 -3.60 -9.45
CA PHE A 280 7.33 -3.63 -8.24
C PHE A 280 7.85 -5.04 -7.86
N TYR A 281 7.14 -6.12 -8.21
CA TYR A 281 7.54 -7.48 -7.81
C TYR A 281 7.77 -8.43 -8.99
N LYS A 282 7.54 -7.95 -10.21
CA LYS A 282 7.74 -8.74 -11.42
C LYS A 282 9.09 -8.42 -12.02
N LYS A 283 9.75 -9.45 -12.55
CA LYS A 283 11.01 -9.29 -13.25
C LYS A 283 10.85 -8.36 -14.45
N THR A 284 11.56 -7.24 -14.42
CA THR A 284 11.67 -6.25 -15.50
C THR A 284 13.15 -5.93 -15.70
N ASN A 285 13.50 -4.66 -15.95
CA ASN A 285 14.90 -4.21 -16.01
C ASN A 285 15.36 -3.59 -14.68
N GLU A 286 16.67 -3.50 -14.50
CA GLU A 286 17.28 -2.98 -13.28
C GLU A 286 16.88 -1.53 -12.97
N VAL A 287 16.66 -0.67 -13.98
CA VAL A 287 16.24 0.73 -13.74
C VAL A 287 14.87 0.80 -13.06
N VAL A 288 13.91 -0.01 -13.51
CA VAL A 288 12.58 -0.10 -12.86
C VAL A 288 12.73 -0.61 -11.42
N LYS A 289 13.54 -1.66 -11.22
CA LYS A 289 13.80 -2.23 -9.90
C LYS A 289 14.47 -1.21 -8.96
N ASP A 290 15.47 -0.49 -9.45
CA ASP A 290 16.23 0.52 -8.70
C ASP A 290 15.33 1.69 -8.30
N ILE A 291 14.45 2.14 -9.20
CA ILE A 291 13.46 3.18 -8.88
C ILE A 291 12.53 2.71 -7.78
N PHE A 292 11.92 1.52 -7.90
CA PHE A 292 11.05 1.00 -6.83
C PHE A 292 11.81 0.82 -5.51
N THR A 293 13.01 0.24 -5.55
CA THR A 293 13.84 0.05 -4.36
C THR A 293 14.15 1.39 -3.70
N THR A 294 14.51 2.40 -4.49
CA THR A 294 14.84 3.74 -4.00
C THR A 294 13.64 4.42 -3.36
N ILE A 295 12.50 4.48 -4.05
CA ILE A 295 11.31 5.20 -3.53
C ILE A 295 10.68 4.47 -2.34
N LEU A 296 10.71 3.14 -2.29
CA LEU A 296 10.16 2.36 -1.18
C LEU A 296 11.04 2.43 0.07
N ASN A 297 12.34 2.67 -0.09
CA ASN A 297 13.27 2.96 1.00
C ASN A 297 13.28 4.46 1.38
N GLY A 298 12.26 5.23 0.97
CA GLY A 298 12.12 6.64 1.34
C GLY A 298 13.11 7.59 0.66
N ASN A 299 13.83 7.14 -0.37
CA ASN A 299 14.79 7.99 -1.10
C ASN A 299 14.16 8.63 -2.34
N ARG A 300 14.92 9.51 -3.00
CA ARG A 300 14.45 10.28 -4.15
C ARG A 300 14.57 9.47 -5.44
N GLY A 301 13.42 9.07 -6.00
CA GLY A 301 13.38 8.30 -7.23
C GLY A 301 13.84 9.10 -8.45
N ASP A 302 13.64 10.43 -8.43
CA ASP A 302 14.04 11.35 -9.50
C ASP A 302 15.57 11.49 -9.65
N GLU A 303 16.34 10.97 -8.71
CA GLU A 303 17.81 10.94 -8.76
C GLU A 303 18.37 9.63 -9.34
N VAL A 304 17.51 8.62 -9.56
CA VAL A 304 17.92 7.34 -10.14
C VAL A 304 18.20 7.52 -11.63
N LYS A 305 19.36 7.04 -12.08
CA LYS A 305 19.78 7.11 -13.48
C LYS A 305 19.03 6.08 -14.33
N GLY A 306 18.93 6.36 -15.63
CA GLY A 306 18.36 5.43 -16.62
C GLY A 306 17.01 5.85 -17.20
N MET A 307 16.43 6.95 -16.70
CA MET A 307 15.27 7.61 -17.29
C MET A 307 15.54 9.12 -17.39
N SER A 308 15.00 9.76 -18.43
CA SER A 308 15.09 11.20 -18.65
C SER A 308 13.75 11.87 -18.39
N TYR A 309 13.76 13.10 -17.89
CA TYR A 309 12.53 13.88 -17.75
C TYR A 309 12.11 14.50 -19.08
N HIS A 310 10.83 14.38 -19.44
CA HIS A 310 10.25 14.96 -20.64
C HIS A 310 9.14 15.96 -20.29
N ALA A 311 9.44 17.24 -20.43
CA ALA A 311 8.54 18.34 -20.10
C ALA A 311 7.17 18.25 -20.79
N ARG A 312 7.12 17.79 -22.05
CA ARG A 312 5.86 17.69 -22.82
C ARG A 312 4.84 16.74 -22.21
N SER A 313 5.29 15.63 -21.62
CA SER A 313 4.40 14.66 -20.94
C SER A 313 4.36 14.84 -19.43
N ASN A 314 5.26 15.64 -18.88
CA ASN A 314 5.55 15.71 -17.45
C ASN A 314 5.88 14.35 -16.84
N THR A 315 6.73 13.55 -17.51
CA THR A 315 7.14 12.22 -17.04
C THR A 315 8.64 12.00 -17.15
N TYR A 316 9.18 11.21 -16.23
CA TYR A 316 10.41 10.46 -16.46
C TYR A 316 10.09 9.23 -17.32
N ARG A 317 10.89 8.95 -18.36
CA ARG A 317 10.76 7.77 -19.24
C ARG A 317 12.11 7.34 -19.82
N PHE A 318 12.15 6.15 -20.41
CA PHE A 318 13.32 5.59 -21.10
C PHE A 318 13.65 6.35 -22.40
#